data_AF-A0A086Y0J3-F1
#
_entry.id   AF-A0A086Y0J3-F1
#
_cell.length_a   1.000
_cell.length_b   1.000
_cell.length_c   1.000
_cell.angle_alpha   90.00
_cell.angle_beta   90.00
_cell.angle_gamma   90.00
#
_symmetry.space_group_name_H-M   'P 1'
#
loop_
_entity.id
_entity.type
_entity.pdbx_description
1 polymer ?
#
loop_
_entity_poly.entity_id
_entity_poly.type
_entity_poly.pdbx_seq_one_letter_code
_entity_poly.pdbx_strand_id
1 'polypeptide(L)' 'MKPPRDWYDHEILTALQFRDEGYSLGAIARAMGKSKGAVQGKLRRLDRDYAASEAGLTLVHPLLG' A
#
# COMPACT_ATOMS: atom_id res chain seq x y z
N MET A 1 -1.63 -24.95 -7.17
CA MET A 1 -1.29 -23.67 -6.48
C MET A 1 -1.91 -22.55 -7.29
N LYS A 2 -2.78 -21.70 -6.73
CA LYS A 2 -3.36 -20.56 -7.47
C LYS A 2 -2.28 -19.49 -7.66
N PRO A 3 -2.06 -18.93 -8.85
CA PRO A 3 -1.06 -17.88 -9.02
C PRO A 3 -1.39 -16.70 -8.10
N PRO A 4 -0.38 -15.99 -7.58
CA PRO A 4 -0.62 -14.76 -6.83
C PRO A 4 -1.48 -13.85 -7.70
N ARG A 5 -2.57 -13.33 -7.12
CA ARG A 5 -3.43 -12.39 -7.86
C ARG A 5 -2.67 -11.08 -7.95
N ASP A 6 -2.34 -10.66 -9.16
CA ASP A 6 -1.68 -9.38 -9.38
C ASP A 6 -2.59 -8.24 -8.90
N TRP A 7 -1.96 -7.22 -8.33
CA TRP A 7 -2.62 -5.96 -8.00
C TRP A 7 -2.40 -5.01 -9.17
N TYR A 8 -3.49 -4.56 -9.78
CA TYR A 8 -3.40 -3.51 -10.79
C TYR A 8 -3.26 -2.13 -10.14
N ASP A 9 -2.68 -1.18 -10.86
CA ASP A 9 -2.43 0.17 -10.36
C ASP A 9 -3.70 0.84 -9.83
N HIS A 10 -4.82 0.73 -10.55
CA HIS A 10 -6.11 1.27 -10.11
C HIS A 10 -6.58 0.64 -8.79
N GLU A 11 -6.31 -0.66 -8.56
CA GLU A 11 -6.67 -1.29 -7.29
C GLU A 11 -5.81 -0.77 -6.14
N ILE A 12 -4.53 -0.50 -6.41
CA ILE A 12 -3.61 0.08 -5.43
C ILE A 12 -4.08 1.48 -5.04
N LEU A 13 -4.37 2.32 -6.04
CA LEU A 13 -4.85 3.68 -5.84
C LEU A 13 -6.16 3.71 -5.05
N THR A 14 -7.13 2.85 -5.40
CA THR A 14 -8.40 2.74 -4.67
C THR A 14 -8.19 2.30 -3.21
N ALA A 15 -7.30 1.34 -2.95
CA ALA A 15 -7.02 0.89 -1.58
C ALA A 15 -6.37 1.98 -0.72
N LEU A 16 -5.47 2.77 -1.31
CA LEU A 16 -4.83 3.92 -0.65
C LEU A 16 -5.87 5.01 -0.38
N GLN A 17 -6.69 5.36 -1.37
CA GLN A 17 -7.75 6.35 -1.21
C GLN A 17 -8.71 5.96 -0.06
N PHE A 18 -9.25 4.74 -0.05
CA PHE A 18 -10.15 4.33 1.03
C PHE A 18 -9.46 4.28 2.40
N ARG A 19 -8.17 3.97 2.46
CA ARG A 19 -7.41 4.06 3.72
C ARG A 19 -7.34 5.50 4.21
N ASP A 20 -7.04 6.43 3.31
CA ASP A 20 -6.89 7.86 3.62
C ASP A 20 -8.23 8.50 3.99
N GLU A 21 -9.34 8.00 3.42
CA GLU A 21 -10.71 8.31 3.81
C GLU A 21 -11.13 7.66 5.16
N GLY A 22 -10.27 6.84 5.77
CA GLY A 22 -10.48 6.26 7.10
C GLY A 22 -11.29 4.96 7.12
N TYR A 23 -11.50 4.31 5.98
CA TYR A 23 -12.22 3.03 5.95
C TYR A 23 -11.43 1.91 6.63
N SER A 24 -12.15 1.03 7.33
CA SER A 24 -11.54 -0.18 7.89
C SER A 24 -11.07 -1.14 6.80
N LEU A 25 -10.02 -1.92 7.06
CA LEU A 25 -9.52 -2.95 6.13
C LEU A 25 -10.61 -3.94 5.66
N GLY A 26 -11.61 -4.22 6.51
CA GLY A 26 -12.74 -5.07 6.15
C GLY A 26 -13.69 -4.41 5.14
N ALA A 27 -13.94 -3.10 5.28
CA ALA A 27 -14.74 -2.33 4.34
C ALA A 27 -14.04 -2.21 2.97
N ILE A 28 -12.74 -1.89 2.98
CA ILE A 28 -11.90 -1.82 1.77
C ILE A 28 -11.92 -3.17 1.04
N ALA A 29 -11.69 -4.27 1.76
CA ALA A 29 -11.69 -5.61 1.18
C ALA A 29 -13.03 -5.97 0.51
N ARG A 30 -14.16 -5.63 1.16
CA ARG A 30 -15.50 -5.83 0.60
C ARG A 30 -15.73 -5.00 -0.66
N ALA A 31 -15.38 -3.72 -0.63
CA ALA A 31 -15.54 -2.81 -1.77
C ALA A 31 -14.73 -3.27 -2.99
N MET A 32 -13.57 -3.90 -2.77
CA MET A 32 -12.67 -4.34 -3.84
C MET A 32 -12.86 -5.81 -4.27
N GLY A 33 -13.74 -6.58 -3.62
CA GLY A 33 -13.86 -8.02 -3.87
C GLY A 33 -12.58 -8.82 -3.53
N LYS A 34 -11.84 -8.38 -2.51
CA LYS A 34 -10.59 -9.00 -2.03
C LYS A 34 -10.75 -9.50 -0.59
N SER A 35 -9.77 -10.27 -0.10
CA SER A 35 -9.72 -10.65 1.32
C SER A 35 -9.07 -9.56 2.17
N LYS A 36 -9.48 -9.45 3.45
CA LYS A 36 -8.87 -8.51 4.41
C LYS A 36 -7.34 -8.68 4.50
N GLY A 37 -6.87 -9.92 4.54
CA GLY A 37 -5.44 -10.23 4.58
C GLY A 37 -4.68 -9.80 3.34
N ALA A 38 -5.29 -9.90 2.14
CA ALA A 38 -4.67 -9.43 0.91
C ALA A 38 -4.50 -7.90 0.91
N VAL A 39 -5.53 -7.16 1.35
CA VAL A 39 -5.47 -5.70 1.48
C VAL A 39 -4.42 -5.29 2.53
N GLN A 40 -4.46 -5.91 3.71
CA GLN A 40 -3.50 -5.65 4.79
C GLN A 40 -2.05 -5.90 4.35
N GLY A 41 -1.80 -7.02 3.68
CA GLY A 41 -0.47 -7.39 3.20
C GLY A 41 0.04 -6.42 2.13
N LYS A 42 -0.84 -5.99 1.21
CA LYS A 42 -0.47 -5.02 0.17
C LYS A 42 -0.15 -3.65 0.76
N LEU A 43 -1.02 -3.10 1.62
CA LEU A 43 -0.80 -1.79 2.24
C LEU A 43 0.47 -1.77 3.09
N ARG A 44 0.70 -2.79 3.93
CA ARG A 44 1.94 -2.90 4.71
C ARG A 44 3.20 -2.96 3.85
N ARG A 45 3.13 -3.66 2.72
CA ARG A 45 4.25 -3.72 1.76
C ARG A 45 4.51 -2.34 1.17
N LEU A 46 3.46 -1.63 0.75
CA LEU A 46 3.58 -0.27 0.23
C LEU A 46 4.18 0.70 1.26
N ASP A 47 3.72 0.64 2.52
CA ASP A 47 4.27 1.48 3.59
C ASP A 47 5.76 1.22 3.82
N ARG A 48 6.17 -0.05 3.82
CA ARG A 48 7.59 -0.43 3.95
C ARG A 48 8.41 0.02 2.74
N ASP A 49 7.90 -0.19 1.52
CA ASP A 49 8.61 0.14 0.29
C ASP A 49 8.74 1.69 0.15
N TYR A 50 7.74 2.45 0.60
CA TYR A 50 7.80 3.92 0.70
C TYR A 50 8.82 4.37 1.75
N ALA A 51 8.77 3.81 2.97
CA ALA A 51 9.72 4.14 4.03
C ALA A 51 11.18 3.83 3.62
N ALA A 52 11.41 2.74 2.89
CA ALA A 52 12.73 2.40 2.37
C ALA A 52 13.21 3.42 1.32
N SER A 53 12.30 3.95 0.49
CA SER A 53 12.60 4.98 -0.51
C SER A 53 12.96 6.31 0.15
N GLU A 54 12.21 6.73 1.18
CA GLU A 54 12.48 7.96 1.95
C GLU A 54 13.79 7.88 2.76
N ALA A 55 14.08 6.72 3.36
CA ALA A 55 15.35 6.48 4.04
C ALA A 55 16.54 6.51 3.07
N GLY A 56 16.35 5.99 1.85
CA GLY A 56 17.31 6.13 0.76
C GLY A 56 17.54 7.59 0.37
N LEU A 57 16.47 8.38 0.24
CA LEU A 57 16.52 9.81 -0.12
C LEU A 57 17.25 10.66 0.95
N THR A 58 17.05 10.33 2.22
CA THR A 58 17.69 11.02 3.36
C THR A 58 19.21 10.82 3.39
N LEU A 59 19.71 9.69 2.85
CA LEU A 59 21.15 9.42 2.76
C LEU A 59 21.84 10.11 1.56
N VAL A 60 21.09 10.61 0.58
CA VAL A 60 21.66 11.27 -0.64
C VAL A 60 21.72 12.79 -0.53
N HIS A 61 21.14 13.41 0.51
CA HIS A 61 21.20 14.87 0.72
C HIS A 61 21.70 15.26 2.12
N PRO A 62 23.01 15.50 2.29
CA PRO A 62 23.54 16.20 3.46
C PRO A 62 23.83 17.69 3.21
N LEU A 63 23.16 18.39 2.27
CA LEU A 63 23.53 19.77 1.91
C LEU A 63 22.34 20.72 1.64
N LEU A 64 21.53 20.98 2.66
CA LEU A 64 20.85 22.29 2.82
C LEU A 64 20.90 22.66 4.30
N GLY A 65 22.09 23.10 4.72
CA GLY A 65 22.35 23.85 5.95
C GLY A 65 23.03 25.16 5.58
#